data_AF-A0A3D3MQQ0-F1
#
_entry.id   AF-A0A3D3MQQ0-F1
#
_cell.length_a   1.000
_cell.length_b   1.000
_cell.length_c   1.000
_cell.angle_alpha   90.00
_cell.angle_beta   90.00
_cell.angle_gamma   90.00
#
_symmetry.space_group_name_H-M   'P 1'
#
loop_
_entity.id
_entity.type
_entity.pdbx_description
1 polymer ?
#
loop_
_entity_poly.entity_id
_entity_poly.type
_entity_poly.pdbx_seq_one_letter_code
_entity_poly.pdbx_strand_id
1 'polypeptide(L)'
;MQNYPMDTDKTDYSIAHRQDVREAIEQIKGLIASHHFVSFQGRIEEIEREYSLMKDYMERGFSDPQRPRLYEELLKDLFVLLREIQLKEQIHQGGSYTLALSRTLKFNTDSEVIRQHLEGFVQDVALLSLDWGEGEGKKRSDLYKAHQRYMSDLFDAILISSQWTEGTARNFKDLLLSPTLESADVQLLVSAISLSAIQILDINKVKMLMDVYMETQDERVRQRALVGWAFALPEENISIFRDLSEKLREVCEDKQVRRELLELQMQVIYCYDVDKDRAEIQNEIMPTLMKNNNLKIT
;
A
#
# COMPACT_ATOMS: atom_id res chain seq x y z
N MET A 1 -27.36 -12.38 2.80
CA MET A 1 -26.16 -13.24 2.93
C MET A 1 -25.29 -12.64 4.02
N GLN A 2 -24.97 -13.39 5.06
CA GLN A 2 -23.95 -12.98 6.03
C GLN A 2 -22.61 -13.02 5.30
N ASN A 3 -22.04 -11.87 4.97
CA ASN A 3 -20.68 -11.77 4.44
C ASN A 3 -19.72 -12.07 5.57
N TYR A 4 -19.25 -13.32 5.64
CA TYR A 4 -18.01 -13.62 6.34
C TYR A 4 -16.86 -13.03 5.51
N PRO A 5 -15.86 -12.38 6.14
CA PRO A 5 -14.66 -11.95 5.43
C PRO A 5 -14.06 -13.17 4.70
N MET A 6 -13.57 -12.94 3.48
CA MET A 6 -12.87 -13.99 2.73
C MET A 6 -11.64 -14.41 3.54
N ASP A 7 -11.66 -15.63 4.08
CA ASP A 7 -10.51 -16.23 4.75
C ASP A 7 -9.51 -16.70 3.68
N THR A 8 -8.39 -16.00 3.58
CA THR A 8 -7.29 -16.31 2.66
C THR A 8 -6.08 -16.90 3.37
N ASP A 9 -6.12 -17.08 4.69
CA ASP A 9 -4.94 -17.42 5.50
C ASP A 9 -4.34 -18.76 5.06
N LYS A 10 -5.20 -19.73 4.72
CA LYS A 10 -4.78 -21.03 4.17
C LYS A 10 -4.05 -20.89 2.83
N THR A 11 -4.57 -20.03 1.96
CA THR A 11 -3.98 -19.77 0.64
C THR A 11 -2.65 -19.05 0.79
N ASP A 12 -2.59 -18.03 1.65
CA ASP A 12 -1.36 -17.33 1.98
C ASP A 12 -0.29 -18.29 2.51
N TYR A 13 -0.65 -19.17 3.45
CA TYR A 13 0.26 -20.17 4.00
C TYR A 13 0.76 -21.18 2.95
N SER A 14 -0.12 -21.61 2.02
CA SER A 14 0.27 -22.53 0.95
C SER A 14 1.32 -21.92 0.00
N ILE A 15 1.25 -20.61 -0.24
CA ILE A 15 2.14 -19.87 -1.12
C ILE A 15 3.43 -19.47 -0.39
N ALA A 16 3.32 -18.77 0.73
CA ALA A 16 4.45 -18.12 1.41
C ALA A 16 5.32 -19.08 2.21
N HIS A 17 4.72 -20.13 2.80
CA HIS A 17 5.39 -21.03 3.74
C HIS A 17 5.56 -22.44 3.20
N ARG A 18 4.47 -23.09 2.76
CA ARG A 18 4.57 -24.44 2.18
C ARG A 18 5.22 -24.43 0.80
N GLN A 19 5.08 -23.30 0.09
CA GLN A 19 5.53 -23.14 -1.29
C GLN A 19 4.98 -24.26 -2.19
N ASP A 20 3.71 -24.62 -2.04
CA ASP A 20 3.06 -25.66 -2.82
C ASP A 20 2.17 -25.04 -3.91
N VAL A 21 2.73 -24.95 -5.12
CA VAL A 21 2.03 -24.39 -6.29
C VAL A 21 0.72 -25.12 -6.59
N ARG A 22 0.67 -26.45 -6.42
CA ARG A 22 -0.53 -27.22 -6.72
C ARG A 22 -1.64 -26.88 -5.74
N GLU A 23 -1.32 -26.94 -4.44
CA GLU A 23 -2.27 -26.65 -3.37
C GLU A 23 -2.80 -25.20 -3.51
N ALA A 24 -1.91 -24.24 -3.78
CA ALA A 24 -2.27 -22.85 -3.99
C ALA A 24 -3.21 -22.65 -5.21
N ILE A 25 -2.95 -23.33 -6.33
CA ILE A 25 -3.85 -23.28 -7.50
C ILE A 25 -5.24 -23.81 -7.15
N GLU A 26 -5.33 -24.97 -6.49
CA GLU A 26 -6.60 -25.57 -6.09
C GLU A 26 -7.39 -24.64 -5.16
N GLN A 27 -6.72 -23.99 -4.20
CA GLN A 27 -7.32 -23.05 -3.26
C GLN A 27 -7.77 -21.74 -3.93
N ILE A 28 -6.96 -21.12 -4.79
CA ILE A 28 -7.34 -19.91 -5.54
C ILE A 28 -8.53 -20.17 -6.48
N LYS A 29 -8.56 -21.31 -7.16
CA LYS A 29 -9.73 -21.71 -7.98
C LYS A 29 -10.99 -21.84 -7.13
N GLY A 30 -10.88 -22.40 -5.92
CA GLY A 30 -11.96 -22.46 -4.96
C GLY A 30 -12.50 -21.06 -4.61
N LEU A 31 -11.62 -20.11 -4.30
CA LEU A 31 -11.97 -18.72 -3.99
C LEU A 31 -12.66 -18.02 -5.18
N ILE A 32 -12.13 -18.18 -6.39
CA ILE A 32 -12.71 -17.60 -7.60
C ILE A 32 -14.13 -18.13 -7.83
N ALA A 33 -14.33 -19.45 -7.65
CA ALA A 33 -15.63 -20.07 -7.82
C ALA A 33 -16.65 -19.63 -6.75
N SER A 34 -16.25 -19.56 -5.47
CA SER A 34 -17.13 -19.22 -4.36
C SER A 34 -17.55 -17.75 -4.33
N HIS A 35 -16.67 -16.83 -4.74
CA HIS A 35 -16.95 -15.38 -4.78
C HIS A 35 -17.32 -14.86 -6.18
N HIS A 36 -17.43 -15.75 -7.17
CA HIS A 36 -17.80 -15.42 -8.56
C HIS A 36 -16.87 -14.41 -9.24
N PHE A 37 -15.56 -14.48 -8.98
CA PHE A 37 -14.57 -13.57 -9.58
C PHE A 37 -14.09 -14.00 -10.97
N VAL A 38 -15.02 -14.02 -11.92
CA VAL A 38 -14.79 -14.48 -13.31
C VAL A 38 -13.62 -13.77 -14.00
N SER A 39 -13.31 -12.52 -13.63
CA SER A 39 -12.19 -11.75 -14.19
C SER A 39 -10.82 -12.39 -13.97
N PHE A 40 -10.66 -13.24 -12.94
CA PHE A 40 -9.38 -13.89 -12.62
C PHE A 40 -9.23 -15.30 -13.21
N GLN A 41 -10.30 -15.85 -13.81
CA GLN A 41 -10.32 -17.22 -14.32
C GLN A 41 -9.24 -17.47 -15.39
N GLY A 42 -9.07 -16.55 -16.34
CA GLY A 42 -8.07 -16.70 -17.40
C GLY A 42 -6.64 -16.74 -16.86
N ARG A 43 -6.33 -15.92 -15.84
CA ARG A 43 -5.00 -15.83 -15.24
C ARG A 43 -4.65 -17.07 -14.41
N ILE A 44 -5.58 -17.62 -13.63
CA ILE A 44 -5.32 -18.87 -12.89
C ILE A 44 -5.18 -20.08 -13.82
N GLU A 45 -5.92 -20.12 -14.92
CA GLU A 45 -5.77 -21.18 -15.93
C GLU A 45 -4.43 -21.10 -16.67
N GLU A 46 -3.89 -19.90 -16.87
CA GLU A 46 -2.55 -19.71 -17.44
C GLU A 46 -1.46 -20.26 -16.52
N ILE A 47 -1.47 -19.87 -15.24
CA ILE A 47 -0.54 -20.38 -14.22
C ILE A 47 -0.64 -21.91 -14.12
N GLU A 48 -1.84 -22.48 -14.14
CA GLU A 48 -2.02 -23.94 -14.09
C GLU A 48 -1.47 -24.64 -15.35
N ARG A 49 -1.63 -24.04 -16.53
CA ARG A 49 -1.06 -24.59 -17.78
C ARG A 49 0.46 -24.60 -17.72
N GLU A 50 1.07 -23.51 -17.27
CA GLU A 50 2.53 -23.41 -17.11
C GLU A 50 3.06 -24.43 -16.10
N TYR A 51 2.39 -24.56 -14.95
CA TYR A 51 2.72 -25.58 -13.96
C TYR A 51 2.58 -27.01 -14.51
N SER A 52 1.52 -27.25 -15.30
CA SER A 52 1.30 -28.56 -15.92
C SER A 52 2.35 -28.89 -16.96
N LEU A 53 2.74 -27.93 -17.79
CA LEU A 53 3.82 -28.07 -18.75
C LEU A 53 5.13 -28.45 -18.04
N MET A 54 5.47 -27.74 -16.95
CA MET A 54 6.66 -28.05 -16.16
C MET A 54 6.63 -29.49 -15.62
N LYS A 55 5.50 -29.97 -15.08
CA LYS A 55 5.34 -31.37 -14.64
C LYS A 55 5.52 -32.36 -15.79
N ASP A 56 4.93 -32.11 -16.96
CA ASP A 56 5.05 -32.99 -18.13
C ASP A 56 6.52 -33.15 -18.57
N TYR A 57 7.30 -32.06 -18.55
CA TYR A 57 8.73 -32.11 -18.84
C TYR A 57 9.50 -32.92 -17.79
N MET A 58 9.12 -32.82 -16.52
CA MET A 58 9.72 -33.62 -15.43
C MET A 58 9.43 -35.11 -15.61
N GLU A 59 8.18 -35.48 -15.91
CA GLU A 59 7.77 -36.87 -16.10
C GLU A 59 8.48 -37.53 -17.28
N ARG A 60 8.79 -36.75 -18.33
CA ARG A 60 9.55 -37.21 -19.50
C ARG A 60 11.06 -37.29 -19.26
N GLY A 61 11.53 -36.97 -18.05
CA GLY A 61 12.94 -37.09 -17.66
C GLY A 61 13.85 -35.98 -18.20
N PHE A 62 13.29 -34.87 -18.72
CA PHE A 62 14.11 -33.73 -19.13
C PHE A 62 14.70 -33.04 -17.90
N SER A 63 16.01 -32.81 -17.92
CA SER A 63 16.68 -31.98 -16.91
C SER A 63 16.62 -30.53 -17.36
N ASP A 64 15.88 -29.70 -16.63
CA ASP A 64 15.79 -28.27 -16.88
C ASP A 64 16.43 -27.51 -15.71
N PRO A 65 17.60 -26.89 -15.92
CA PRO A 65 18.26 -26.07 -14.90
C PRO A 65 17.46 -24.85 -14.45
N GLN A 66 16.51 -24.36 -15.26
CA GLN A 66 15.70 -23.18 -14.93
C GLN A 66 14.45 -23.53 -14.10
N ARG A 67 14.13 -24.81 -13.92
CA ARG A 67 12.94 -25.27 -13.20
C ARG A 67 12.75 -24.66 -11.80
N PRO A 68 13.77 -24.55 -10.93
CA PRO A 68 13.58 -23.93 -9.62
C PRO A 68 13.15 -22.46 -9.72
N ARG A 69 13.68 -21.75 -10.72
CA ARG A 69 13.31 -20.36 -10.98
C ARG A 69 11.88 -20.24 -11.50
N LEU A 70 11.49 -21.08 -12.46
CA LEU A 70 10.10 -21.12 -12.97
C LEU A 70 9.12 -21.42 -11.83
N TYR A 71 9.45 -22.36 -10.94
CA TYR A 71 8.63 -22.68 -9.78
C TYR A 71 8.45 -21.48 -8.83
N GLU A 72 9.53 -20.73 -8.58
CA GLU A 72 9.48 -19.51 -7.78
C GLU A 72 8.66 -18.39 -8.45
N GLU A 73 8.77 -18.24 -9.77
CA GLU A 73 7.96 -17.30 -10.56
C GLU A 73 6.46 -17.62 -10.46
N LEU A 74 6.08 -18.90 -10.59
CA LEU A 74 4.68 -19.34 -10.39
C LEU A 74 4.15 -19.01 -8.99
N LEU A 75 4.96 -19.17 -7.94
CA LEU A 75 4.57 -18.80 -6.57
C LEU A 75 4.36 -17.29 -6.43
N LYS A 76 5.22 -16.47 -7.06
CA LYS A 76 5.06 -15.01 -7.07
C LYS A 76 3.80 -14.59 -7.83
N ASP A 77 3.49 -15.24 -8.95
CA ASP A 77 2.28 -14.96 -9.72
C ASP A 77 1.01 -15.33 -8.95
N LEU A 78 1.01 -16.46 -8.24
CA LEU A 78 -0.07 -16.86 -7.35
C LEU A 78 -0.23 -15.87 -6.19
N PHE A 79 0.87 -15.40 -5.60
CA PHE A 79 0.85 -14.39 -4.55
C PHE A 79 0.19 -13.10 -5.06
N VAL A 80 0.65 -12.57 -6.19
CA VAL A 80 0.11 -11.34 -6.81
C VAL A 80 -1.38 -11.51 -7.14
N LEU A 81 -1.76 -12.66 -7.70
CA LEU A 81 -3.16 -12.96 -8.01
C LEU A 81 -4.04 -12.98 -6.76
N LEU A 82 -3.56 -13.60 -5.66
CA LEU A 82 -4.28 -13.61 -4.38
C LEU A 82 -4.48 -12.19 -3.84
N ARG A 83 -3.45 -11.33 -3.89
CA ARG A 83 -3.56 -9.92 -3.48
C ARG A 83 -4.57 -9.13 -4.31
N GLU A 84 -4.62 -9.36 -5.62
CA GLU A 84 -5.62 -8.74 -6.49
C GLU A 84 -7.05 -9.20 -6.19
N ILE A 85 -7.23 -10.48 -5.86
CA ILE A 85 -8.52 -11.04 -5.41
C ILE A 85 -8.94 -10.38 -4.10
N GLN A 86 -8.04 -10.27 -3.12
CA GLN A 86 -8.32 -9.61 -1.84
C GLN A 86 -8.69 -8.14 -2.04
N LEU A 87 -7.95 -7.41 -2.87
CA LEU A 87 -8.26 -6.02 -3.22
C LEU A 87 -9.66 -5.91 -3.85
N LYS A 88 -9.99 -6.82 -4.78
CA LYS A 88 -11.31 -6.83 -5.43
C LYS A 88 -12.42 -7.03 -4.40
N GLU A 89 -12.26 -7.97 -3.47
CA GLU A 89 -13.20 -8.20 -2.38
C GLU A 89 -13.32 -6.98 -1.44
N GLN A 90 -12.19 -6.36 -1.06
CA GLN A 90 -12.19 -5.14 -0.25
C GLN A 90 -12.95 -3.99 -0.92
N ILE A 91 -12.79 -3.82 -2.23
CA ILE A 91 -13.54 -2.81 -2.99
C ILE A 91 -15.05 -3.15 -2.98
N HIS A 92 -15.42 -4.41 -3.14
CA HIS A 92 -16.83 -4.84 -3.12
C HIS A 92 -17.49 -4.67 -1.75
N GLN A 93 -16.77 -4.91 -0.66
CA GLN A 93 -17.30 -4.82 0.70
C GLN A 93 -17.23 -3.40 1.29
N GLY A 94 -16.22 -2.62 0.92
CA GLY A 94 -15.92 -1.32 1.53
C GLY A 94 -16.66 -0.16 0.87
N GLY A 95 -17.50 0.55 1.65
CA GLY A 95 -18.21 1.73 1.17
C GLY A 95 -17.28 2.85 0.69
N SER A 96 -16.18 3.12 1.42
CA SER A 96 -15.17 4.10 1.01
C SER A 96 -14.38 3.65 -0.23
N TYR A 97 -14.01 2.39 -0.33
CA TYR A 97 -13.26 1.83 -1.47
C TYR A 97 -14.11 1.80 -2.75
N THR A 98 -15.40 1.48 -2.66
CA THR A 98 -16.34 1.60 -3.78
C THR A 98 -16.46 3.04 -4.26
N LEU A 99 -16.54 4.01 -3.34
CA LEU A 99 -16.58 5.43 -3.68
C LEU A 99 -15.28 5.89 -4.36
N ALA A 100 -14.12 5.49 -3.81
CA ALA A 100 -12.82 5.74 -4.43
C ALA A 100 -12.77 5.18 -5.86
N LEU A 101 -13.22 3.94 -6.07
CA LEU A 101 -13.29 3.35 -7.41
C LEU A 101 -14.14 4.19 -8.36
N SER A 102 -15.34 4.62 -7.93
CA SER A 102 -16.24 5.40 -8.78
C SER A 102 -15.63 6.72 -9.26
N ARG A 103 -14.74 7.33 -8.47
CA ARG A 103 -14.04 8.58 -8.80
C ARG A 103 -12.87 8.36 -9.73
N THR A 104 -12.23 7.19 -9.67
CA THR A 104 -10.94 6.94 -10.30
C THR A 104 -11.02 6.10 -11.58
N LEU A 105 -12.21 5.61 -11.97
CA LEU A 105 -12.43 4.82 -13.20
C LEU A 105 -11.85 5.44 -14.48
N LYS A 106 -11.67 6.76 -14.53
CA LYS A 106 -11.11 7.50 -15.68
C LYS A 106 -9.85 8.28 -15.32
N PHE A 107 -9.31 8.07 -14.13
CA PHE A 107 -8.14 8.79 -13.66
C PHE A 107 -6.89 8.21 -14.31
N ASN A 108 -6.04 9.08 -14.86
CA ASN A 108 -4.79 8.65 -15.46
C ASN A 108 -3.70 8.56 -14.38
N THR A 109 -3.25 7.34 -14.09
CA THR A 109 -2.21 7.05 -13.11
C THR A 109 -0.81 6.98 -13.71
N ASP A 110 -0.64 7.37 -14.97
CA ASP A 110 0.67 7.51 -15.59
C ASP A 110 1.52 8.55 -14.83
N SER A 111 2.71 8.14 -14.40
CA SER A 111 3.58 8.95 -13.56
C SER A 111 4.02 10.25 -14.21
N GLU A 112 4.15 10.27 -15.55
CA GLU A 112 4.59 11.46 -16.26
C GLU A 112 3.45 12.46 -16.44
N VAL A 113 2.22 11.96 -16.66
CA VAL A 113 1.02 12.80 -16.61
C VAL A 113 0.82 13.38 -15.20
N ILE A 114 1.07 12.58 -14.15
CA ILE A 114 1.04 13.07 -12.78
C ILE A 114 2.08 14.16 -12.57
N ARG A 115 3.34 13.92 -12.96
CA ARG A 115 4.43 14.90 -12.88
C ARG A 115 4.04 16.23 -13.53
N GLN A 116 3.58 16.18 -14.77
CA GLN A 116 3.18 17.37 -15.53
C GLN A 116 2.08 18.17 -14.83
N HIS A 117 1.09 17.50 -14.25
CA HIS A 117 0.02 18.18 -13.53
C HIS A 117 0.55 18.88 -12.26
N LEU A 118 1.38 18.19 -11.47
CA LEU A 118 1.93 18.74 -10.24
C LEU A 118 2.91 19.88 -10.50
N GLU A 119 3.79 19.73 -11.49
CA GLU A 119 4.71 20.81 -11.91
C GLU A 119 3.95 22.01 -12.49
N GLY A 120 2.89 21.75 -13.26
CA GLY A 120 2.01 22.79 -13.79
C GLY A 120 1.35 23.61 -12.68
N PHE A 121 0.89 22.97 -11.61
CA PHE A 121 0.35 23.67 -10.44
C PHE A 121 1.38 24.61 -9.81
N VAL A 122 2.63 24.16 -9.61
CA VAL A 122 3.71 24.99 -9.06
C VAL A 122 3.98 26.21 -9.95
N GLN A 123 3.99 26.01 -11.27
CA GLN A 123 4.18 27.09 -12.24
C GLN A 123 3.02 28.10 -12.20
N ASP A 124 1.77 27.62 -12.16
CA ASP A 124 0.59 28.48 -12.11
C ASP A 124 0.53 29.30 -10.81
N VAL A 125 0.89 28.69 -9.68
CA VAL A 125 1.01 29.40 -8.39
C VAL A 125 2.06 30.50 -8.47
N ALA A 126 3.23 30.21 -9.08
CA ALA A 126 4.27 31.21 -9.26
C ALA A 126 3.82 32.37 -10.16
N LEU A 127 3.14 32.08 -11.28
CA LEU A 127 2.59 33.11 -12.17
C LEU A 127 1.55 33.99 -11.48
N LEU A 128 0.63 33.40 -10.72
CA LEU A 128 -0.37 34.14 -9.96
C LEU A 128 0.24 35.02 -8.87
N SER A 129 1.37 34.61 -8.28
CA SER A 129 2.06 35.43 -7.27
C SER A 129 2.67 36.72 -7.84
N LEU A 130 2.79 36.82 -9.17
CA LEU A 130 3.30 38.00 -9.87
C LEU A 130 2.18 38.93 -10.38
N ASP A 131 0.92 38.48 -10.38
CA ASP A 131 -0.26 39.21 -10.90
C ASP A 131 -1.01 39.90 -9.76
N TRP A 132 -0.92 41.24 -9.67
CA TRP A 132 -1.56 42.06 -8.63
C TRP A 132 -2.92 42.65 -9.05
N GLY A 133 -3.60 42.01 -10.02
CA GLY A 133 -4.85 42.51 -10.61
C GLY A 133 -6.13 42.22 -9.82
N GLU A 134 -7.22 42.94 -10.13
CA GLU A 134 -8.55 42.64 -9.59
C GLU A 134 -9.01 41.22 -9.97
N GLY A 135 -9.41 40.43 -8.97
CA GLY A 135 -9.87 39.04 -9.16
C GLY A 135 -8.83 37.96 -8.83
N GLU A 136 -7.61 38.34 -8.41
CA GLU A 136 -6.53 37.44 -7.95
C GLU A 136 -7.02 36.41 -6.93
N GLY A 137 -7.73 36.85 -5.88
CA GLY A 137 -8.20 35.98 -4.80
C GLY A 137 -9.14 34.86 -5.28
N LYS A 138 -9.99 35.12 -6.29
CA LYS A 138 -10.89 34.10 -6.85
C LYS A 138 -10.12 33.12 -7.72
N LYS A 139 -9.27 33.61 -8.63
CA LYS A 139 -8.42 32.77 -9.50
C LYS A 139 -7.54 31.83 -8.67
N ARG A 140 -6.92 32.36 -7.61
CA ARG A 140 -6.10 31.59 -6.67
C ARG A 140 -6.94 30.53 -5.96
N SER A 141 -8.10 30.90 -5.39
CA SER A 141 -9.01 29.93 -4.78
C SER A 141 -9.38 28.80 -5.74
N ASP A 142 -9.71 29.12 -6.99
CA ASP A 142 -10.14 28.13 -7.98
C ASP A 142 -8.99 27.20 -8.40
N LEU A 143 -7.76 27.72 -8.54
CA LEU A 143 -6.56 26.92 -8.79
C LEU A 143 -6.30 25.90 -7.67
N TYR A 144 -6.30 26.34 -6.41
CA TYR A 144 -6.08 25.43 -5.27
C TYR A 144 -7.20 24.40 -5.11
N LYS A 145 -8.46 24.75 -5.43
CA LYS A 145 -9.57 23.79 -5.44
C LYS A 145 -9.40 22.73 -6.52
N ALA A 146 -8.95 23.13 -7.71
CA ALA A 146 -8.66 22.20 -8.79
C ALA A 146 -7.52 21.24 -8.41
N HIS A 147 -6.43 21.76 -7.85
CA HIS A 147 -5.31 20.96 -7.35
C HIS A 147 -5.73 20.00 -6.24
N GLN A 148 -6.46 20.47 -5.24
CA GLN A 148 -6.95 19.62 -4.15
C GLN A 148 -7.85 18.49 -4.66
N ARG A 149 -8.70 18.78 -5.65
CA ARG A 149 -9.54 17.76 -6.27
C ARG A 149 -8.70 16.72 -7.01
N TYR A 150 -7.74 17.17 -7.81
CA TYR A 150 -6.81 16.29 -8.50
C TYR A 150 -6.04 15.39 -7.51
N MET A 151 -5.49 15.96 -6.44
CA MET A 151 -4.78 15.23 -5.40
C MET A 151 -5.68 14.22 -4.67
N SER A 152 -6.95 14.55 -4.45
CA SER A 152 -7.92 13.61 -3.87
C SER A 152 -8.18 12.43 -4.81
N ASP A 153 -8.37 12.69 -6.11
CA ASP A 153 -8.63 11.63 -7.08
C ASP A 153 -7.37 10.76 -7.29
N LEU A 154 -6.17 11.36 -7.29
CA LEU A 154 -4.90 10.64 -7.34
C LEU A 154 -4.67 9.77 -6.10
N PHE A 155 -4.97 10.30 -4.92
CA PHE A 155 -4.90 9.55 -3.66
C PHE A 155 -5.81 8.32 -3.73
N ASP A 156 -7.08 8.51 -4.10
CA ASP A 156 -8.05 7.42 -4.24
C ASP A 156 -7.56 6.38 -5.26
N ALA A 157 -6.95 6.82 -6.37
CA ALA A 157 -6.45 5.94 -7.43
C ALA A 157 -5.25 5.09 -6.97
N ILE A 158 -4.34 5.67 -6.18
CA ILE A 158 -3.21 4.96 -5.58
C ILE A 158 -3.71 3.98 -4.52
N LEU A 159 -4.62 4.42 -3.65
CA LEU A 159 -5.13 3.63 -2.53
C LEU A 159 -5.69 2.29 -3.02
N ILE A 160 -6.45 2.32 -4.12
CA ILE A 160 -7.10 1.12 -4.70
C ILE A 160 -6.32 0.51 -5.87
N SER A 161 -5.08 0.93 -6.10
CA SER A 161 -4.28 0.42 -7.21
C SER A 161 -3.99 -1.07 -7.06
N SER A 162 -3.96 -1.79 -8.18
CA SER A 162 -3.49 -3.17 -8.25
C SER A 162 -2.05 -3.29 -7.79
N GLN A 163 -1.56 -4.53 -7.73
CA GLN A 163 -0.15 -4.80 -7.47
C GLN A 163 0.73 -4.08 -8.51
N TRP A 164 1.77 -3.41 -8.03
CA TRP A 164 2.70 -2.66 -8.88
C TRP A 164 3.71 -3.59 -9.53
N THR A 165 4.09 -3.24 -10.75
CA THR A 165 5.29 -3.82 -11.38
C THR A 165 6.53 -3.08 -10.87
N GLU A 166 7.71 -3.68 -11.07
CA GLU A 166 8.98 -2.99 -10.78
C GLU A 166 9.13 -1.68 -11.58
N GLY A 167 8.62 -1.65 -12.82
CA GLY A 167 8.62 -0.45 -13.65
C GLY A 167 7.75 0.66 -13.08
N THR A 168 6.53 0.32 -12.64
CA THR A 168 5.62 1.27 -11.97
C THR A 168 6.26 1.82 -10.69
N ALA A 169 6.85 0.95 -9.87
CA ALA A 169 7.53 1.33 -8.64
C ALA A 169 8.71 2.28 -8.89
N ARG A 170 9.52 2.00 -9.93
CA ARG A 170 10.63 2.87 -10.35
C ARG A 170 10.13 4.25 -10.79
N ASN A 171 9.09 4.28 -11.63
CA ASN A 171 8.52 5.54 -12.11
C ASN A 171 7.96 6.40 -10.96
N PHE A 172 7.29 5.77 -9.98
CA PHE A 172 6.83 6.48 -8.78
C PHE A 172 7.98 6.92 -7.87
N LYS A 173 9.05 6.13 -7.73
CA LYS A 173 10.27 6.56 -7.03
C LYS A 173 10.82 7.85 -7.64
N ASP A 174 11.01 7.86 -8.97
CA ASP A 174 11.55 9.01 -9.71
C ASP A 174 10.61 10.23 -9.64
N LEU A 175 9.30 10.01 -9.51
CA LEU A 175 8.33 11.08 -9.26
C LEU A 175 8.51 11.66 -7.85
N LEU A 176 8.52 10.81 -6.82
CA LEU A 176 8.55 11.22 -5.41
C LEU A 176 9.88 11.84 -4.98
N LEU A 177 10.99 11.48 -5.64
CA LEU A 177 12.31 12.07 -5.42
C LEU A 177 12.55 13.33 -6.26
N SER A 178 11.58 13.75 -7.08
CA SER A 178 11.74 14.90 -7.95
C SER A 178 11.82 16.20 -7.14
N PRO A 179 12.86 17.03 -7.34
CA PRO A 179 12.99 18.31 -6.62
C PRO A 179 12.01 19.38 -7.14
N THR A 180 11.34 19.14 -8.26
CA THR A 180 10.38 20.06 -8.89
C THR A 180 8.99 20.02 -8.25
N LEU A 181 8.70 18.98 -7.46
CA LEU A 181 7.40 18.82 -6.84
C LEU A 181 7.34 19.51 -5.48
N GLU A 182 6.15 19.99 -5.13
CA GLU A 182 5.91 20.50 -3.78
C GLU A 182 5.96 19.36 -2.75
N SER A 183 6.74 19.60 -1.68
CA SER A 183 6.87 18.68 -0.55
C SER A 183 5.53 18.19 0.02
N ALA A 184 4.53 19.07 0.08
CA ALA A 184 3.20 18.72 0.59
C ALA A 184 2.49 17.68 -0.27
N ASP A 185 2.62 17.78 -1.60
CA ASP A 185 2.05 16.81 -2.54
C ASP A 185 2.75 15.46 -2.40
N VAL A 186 4.09 15.47 -2.37
CA VAL A 186 4.89 14.23 -2.18
C VAL A 186 4.53 13.54 -0.86
N GLN A 187 4.37 14.30 0.24
CA GLN A 187 3.93 13.76 1.53
C GLN A 187 2.56 13.07 1.43
N LEU A 188 1.61 13.66 0.68
CA LEU A 188 0.28 13.07 0.48
C LEU A 188 0.34 11.78 -0.35
N LEU A 189 1.16 11.77 -1.42
CA LEU A 189 1.35 10.58 -2.25
C LEU A 189 2.01 9.43 -1.49
N VAL A 190 3.07 9.71 -0.72
CA VAL A 190 3.70 8.69 0.13
C VAL A 190 2.70 8.11 1.13
N SER A 191 1.82 8.94 1.69
CA SER A 191 0.77 8.48 2.61
C SER A 191 -0.26 7.58 1.90
N ALA A 192 -0.67 7.92 0.67
CA ALA A 192 -1.57 7.10 -0.13
C ALA A 192 -0.96 5.72 -0.44
N ILE A 193 0.31 5.71 -0.83
CA ILE A 193 1.05 4.47 -1.16
C ILE A 193 1.24 3.62 0.09
N SER A 194 1.55 4.25 1.22
CA SER A 194 1.67 3.58 2.52
C SER A 194 0.37 2.88 2.90
N LEU A 195 -0.76 3.58 2.86
CA LEU A 195 -2.07 2.99 3.18
C LEU A 195 -2.44 1.87 2.22
N SER A 196 -2.14 2.02 0.92
CA SER A 196 -2.34 0.96 -0.07
C SER A 196 -1.55 -0.30 0.28
N ALA A 197 -0.26 -0.16 0.62
CA ALA A 197 0.63 -1.27 0.94
C ALA A 197 0.32 -1.93 2.29
N ILE A 198 -0.14 -1.17 3.28
CA ILE A 198 -0.59 -1.68 4.58
C ILE A 198 -1.89 -2.47 4.44
N GLN A 199 -2.83 -1.97 3.62
CA GLN A 199 -4.13 -2.62 3.44
C GLN A 199 -4.01 -3.95 2.70
N ILE A 200 -3.31 -3.96 1.57
CA ILE A 200 -3.02 -5.15 0.78
C ILE A 200 -1.53 -5.13 0.44
N LEU A 201 -0.79 -6.08 0.99
CA LEU A 201 0.66 -6.16 0.82
C LEU A 201 1.05 -6.13 -0.65
N ASP A 202 1.96 -5.21 -0.99
CA ASP A 202 2.57 -5.07 -2.30
C ASP A 202 4.08 -4.87 -2.10
N ILE A 203 4.85 -5.88 -2.48
CA ILE A 203 6.30 -5.93 -2.27
C ILE A 203 7.01 -4.79 -3.02
N ASN A 204 6.50 -4.38 -4.18
CA ASN A 204 7.11 -3.32 -4.98
C ASN A 204 6.83 -1.94 -4.36
N LYS A 205 5.62 -1.70 -3.81
CA LYS A 205 5.34 -0.49 -3.03
C LYS A 205 6.21 -0.40 -1.77
N VAL A 206 6.37 -1.51 -1.03
CA VAL A 206 7.23 -1.56 0.16
C VAL A 206 8.68 -1.23 -0.18
N LYS A 207 9.27 -1.91 -1.18
CA LYS A 207 10.65 -1.65 -1.62
C LYS A 207 10.82 -0.20 -2.09
N MET A 208 9.84 0.36 -2.79
CA MET A 208 9.87 1.75 -3.26
C MET A 208 9.82 2.74 -2.09
N LEU A 209 8.96 2.51 -1.09
CA LEU A 209 8.92 3.32 0.13
C LEU A 209 10.26 3.27 0.88
N MET A 210 10.94 2.12 0.92
CA MET A 210 12.29 2.01 1.47
C MET A 210 13.29 2.85 0.66
N ASP A 211 13.22 2.84 -0.68
CA ASP A 211 14.08 3.68 -1.52
C ASP A 211 13.85 5.18 -1.25
N VAL A 212 12.60 5.61 -1.19
CA VAL A 212 12.24 7.01 -0.89
C VAL A 212 12.77 7.42 0.48
N TYR A 213 12.64 6.54 1.48
CA TYR A 213 13.20 6.77 2.81
C TYR A 213 14.74 6.95 2.78
N MET A 214 15.46 6.13 2.02
CA MET A 214 16.92 6.19 1.97
C MET A 214 17.46 7.36 1.15
N GLU A 215 16.72 7.84 0.14
CA GLU A 215 17.27 8.78 -0.86
C GLU A 215 16.74 10.22 -0.73
N THR A 216 15.56 10.42 -0.14
CA THR A 216 14.97 11.77 -0.04
C THR A 216 15.74 12.67 0.92
N GLN A 217 15.86 13.95 0.55
CA GLN A 217 16.42 15.00 1.41
C GLN A 217 15.33 15.73 2.21
N ASP A 218 14.05 15.48 1.91
CA ASP A 218 12.93 16.05 2.64
C ASP A 218 12.60 15.19 3.87
N GLU A 219 12.88 15.72 5.06
CA GLU A 219 12.62 15.03 6.33
C GLU A 219 11.16 14.58 6.49
N ARG A 220 10.19 15.38 6.05
CA ARG A 220 8.76 15.06 6.22
C ARG A 220 8.32 13.93 5.30
N VAL A 221 8.94 13.85 4.12
CA VAL A 221 8.77 12.73 3.19
C VAL A 221 9.48 11.49 3.75
N ARG A 222 10.72 11.64 4.26
CA ARG A 222 11.50 10.55 4.85
C ARG A 222 10.74 9.87 5.99
N GLN A 223 10.23 10.64 6.95
CA GLN A 223 9.48 10.11 8.09
C GLN A 223 8.19 9.40 7.67
N ARG A 224 7.48 9.91 6.66
CA ARG A 224 6.28 9.23 6.14
C ARG A 224 6.62 7.93 5.43
N ALA A 225 7.70 7.92 4.66
CA ALA A 225 8.18 6.71 4.01
C ALA A 225 8.59 5.66 5.04
N LEU A 226 9.30 6.07 6.12
CA LEU A 226 9.66 5.20 7.25
C LEU A 226 8.45 4.52 7.86
N VAL A 227 7.43 5.30 8.23
CA VAL A 227 6.17 4.76 8.77
C VAL A 227 5.53 3.81 7.76
N GLY A 228 5.45 4.22 6.50
CA GLY A 228 4.81 3.45 5.44
C GLY A 228 5.40 2.06 5.25
N TRP A 229 6.72 1.97 5.02
CA TRP A 229 7.33 0.67 4.78
C TRP A 229 7.39 -0.19 6.05
N ALA A 230 7.61 0.41 7.23
CA ALA A 230 7.67 -0.34 8.48
C ALA A 230 6.34 -1.02 8.82
N PHE A 231 5.22 -0.32 8.64
CA PHE A 231 3.87 -0.88 8.88
C PHE A 231 3.39 -1.82 7.77
N ALA A 232 3.91 -1.68 6.56
CA ALA A 232 3.58 -2.57 5.45
C ALA A 232 4.45 -3.84 5.40
N LEU A 233 5.42 -4.01 6.32
CA LEU A 233 6.19 -5.25 6.38
C LEU A 233 5.29 -6.43 6.73
N PRO A 234 5.50 -7.60 6.10
CA PRO A 234 4.80 -8.81 6.51
C PRO A 234 5.24 -9.23 7.91
N GLU A 235 4.30 -9.75 8.71
CA GLU A 235 4.55 -10.23 10.07
C GLU A 235 5.62 -11.33 10.11
N GLU A 236 5.62 -12.19 9.08
CA GLU A 236 6.59 -13.26 8.90
C GLU A 236 7.35 -13.09 7.59
N ASN A 237 8.58 -13.62 7.55
CA ASN A 237 9.39 -13.57 6.34
C ASN A 237 8.74 -14.40 5.22
N ILE A 238 8.37 -13.73 4.13
CA ILE A 238 7.86 -14.37 2.93
C ILE A 238 9.04 -14.81 2.06
N SER A 239 9.45 -16.06 2.26
CA SER A 239 10.65 -16.67 1.65
C SER A 239 10.75 -16.60 0.12
N ILE A 240 9.61 -16.44 -0.59
CA ILE A 240 9.56 -16.25 -2.05
C ILE A 240 10.03 -14.85 -2.49
N PHE A 241 10.10 -13.86 -1.59
CA PHE A 241 10.60 -12.51 -1.85
C PHE A 241 11.93 -12.25 -1.13
N ARG A 242 12.97 -12.99 -1.57
CA ARG A 242 14.31 -12.86 -0.97
C ARG A 242 14.90 -11.47 -1.16
N ASP A 243 14.61 -10.83 -2.29
CA ASP A 243 15.03 -9.46 -2.59
C ASP A 243 14.54 -8.44 -1.55
N LEU A 244 13.31 -8.59 -1.03
CA LEU A 244 12.82 -7.78 0.09
C LEU A 244 13.63 -8.04 1.37
N SER A 245 13.88 -9.30 1.70
CA SER A 245 14.67 -9.67 2.88
C SER A 245 16.12 -9.15 2.81
N GLU A 246 16.74 -9.24 1.64
CA GLU A 246 18.10 -8.75 1.41
C GLU A 246 18.16 -7.23 1.55
N LYS A 247 17.20 -6.52 0.96
CA LYS A 247 17.08 -5.06 1.10
C LYS A 247 16.86 -4.62 2.54
N LEU A 248 15.99 -5.32 3.27
CA LEU A 248 15.76 -5.03 4.70
C LEU A 248 17.01 -5.22 5.53
N ARG A 249 17.77 -6.29 5.25
CA ARG A 249 19.04 -6.53 5.92
C ARG A 249 20.02 -5.39 5.65
N GLU A 250 20.20 -5.00 4.38
CA GLU A 250 21.09 -3.91 3.96
C GLU A 250 20.69 -2.58 4.62
N VAL A 251 19.43 -2.19 4.53
CA VAL A 251 18.91 -0.96 5.15
C VAL A 251 19.10 -0.98 6.66
N CYS A 252 18.92 -2.14 7.30
CA CYS A 252 19.15 -2.31 8.74
C CYS A 252 20.63 -2.44 9.13
N GLU A 253 21.61 -2.42 8.23
CA GLU A 253 23.04 -2.36 8.61
C GLU A 253 23.37 -1.01 9.25
N ASP A 254 22.69 0.06 8.83
CA ASP A 254 22.82 1.38 9.42
C ASP A 254 22.21 1.42 10.84
N LYS A 255 23.02 1.90 11.79
CA LYS A 255 22.62 2.06 13.19
C LYS A 255 21.51 3.10 13.35
N GLN A 256 21.50 4.14 12.52
CA GLN A 256 20.52 5.20 12.58
C GLN A 256 19.14 4.68 12.18
N VAL A 257 19.06 3.90 11.11
CA VAL A 257 17.81 3.26 10.67
C VAL A 257 17.22 2.38 11.78
N ARG A 258 18.04 1.53 12.42
CA ARG A 258 17.57 0.69 13.54
C ARG A 258 17.07 1.51 14.72
N ARG A 259 17.69 2.66 14.98
CA ARG A 259 17.25 3.59 16.02
C ARG A 259 15.91 4.25 15.67
N GLU A 260 15.74 4.71 14.44
CA GLU A 260 14.49 5.32 13.97
C GLU A 260 13.33 4.31 14.00
N LEU A 261 13.57 3.04 13.67
CA LEU A 261 12.59 1.96 13.83
C LEU A 261 12.20 1.72 15.30
N LEU A 262 13.17 1.72 16.21
CA LEU A 262 12.91 1.60 17.64
C LEU A 262 12.09 2.79 18.16
N GLU A 263 12.45 4.01 17.76
CA GLU A 263 11.73 5.22 18.13
C GLU A 263 10.30 5.20 17.59
N LEU A 264 10.08 4.73 16.36
CA LEU A 264 8.75 4.51 15.80
C LEU A 264 7.95 3.50 16.65
N GLN A 265 8.52 2.34 16.97
CA GLN A 265 7.85 1.34 17.83
C GLN A 265 7.46 1.91 19.19
N MET A 266 8.37 2.69 19.82
CA MET A 266 8.08 3.36 21.09
C MET A 266 6.92 4.35 20.96
N GLN A 267 6.91 5.17 19.90
CA GLN A 267 5.83 6.14 19.66
C GLN A 267 4.48 5.46 19.48
N VAL A 268 4.43 4.34 18.76
CA VAL A 268 3.20 3.56 18.56
C VAL A 268 2.67 3.01 19.88
N ILE A 269 3.55 2.44 20.72
CA ILE A 269 3.19 1.94 22.05
C ILE A 269 2.66 3.07 22.93
N TYR A 270 3.35 4.22 22.96
CA TYR A 270 2.90 5.36 23.77
C TYR A 270 1.55 5.92 23.31
N CYS A 271 1.28 5.97 22.00
CA CYS A 271 -0.04 6.37 21.51
C CYS A 271 -1.13 5.39 21.98
N TYR A 272 -0.85 4.09 21.95
CA TYR A 272 -1.79 3.07 22.44
C TYR A 272 -2.07 3.20 23.95
N ASP A 273 -1.02 3.37 24.76
CA ASP A 273 -1.15 3.51 26.22
C ASP A 273 -1.89 4.80 26.59
N VAL A 274 -1.62 5.92 25.90
CA VAL A 274 -2.35 7.19 26.12
C VAL A 274 -3.84 7.06 25.81
N ASP A 275 -4.21 6.35 24.73
CA ASP A 275 -5.62 6.12 24.40
C ASP A 275 -6.32 5.26 25.45
N LYS A 276 -5.61 4.25 25.99
CA LYS A 276 -6.10 3.42 27.09
C LYS A 276 -6.28 4.21 28.38
N ASP A 277 -5.27 4.98 28.78
CA ASP A 277 -5.30 5.83 29.98
C ASP A 277 -6.40 6.88 29.88
N ARG A 278 -6.60 7.49 28.70
CA ARG A 278 -7.69 8.42 28.44
C ARG A 278 -9.05 7.75 28.59
N ALA A 279 -9.21 6.52 28.08
CA ALA A 279 -10.45 5.76 28.23
C ALA A 279 -10.74 5.41 29.70
N GLU A 280 -9.72 5.03 30.47
CA GLU A 280 -9.84 4.76 31.91
C GLU A 280 -10.23 6.03 32.70
N ILE A 281 -9.58 7.16 32.42
CA ILE A 281 -9.93 8.46 33.02
C ILE A 281 -11.39 8.83 32.72
N GLN A 282 -11.80 8.73 31.45
CA GLN A 282 -13.14 9.17 31.03
C GLN A 282 -14.25 8.23 31.50
N ASN A 283 -14.03 6.91 31.46
CA ASN A 283 -15.09 5.93 31.68
C ASN A 283 -15.14 5.40 33.12
N GLU A 284 -14.03 5.42 33.84
CA GLU A 284 -13.94 4.86 35.19
C GLU A 284 -13.75 5.95 36.25
N ILE A 285 -12.79 6.84 36.05
CA ILE A 285 -12.42 7.84 37.06
C ILE A 285 -13.42 9.00 37.10
N MET A 286 -13.73 9.63 35.97
CA MET A 286 -14.64 10.79 35.90
C MET A 286 -16.05 10.50 36.45
N PRO A 287 -16.71 9.37 36.12
CA PRO A 287 -18.02 9.05 36.68
C PRO A 287 -17.96 8.80 38.19
N THR A 288 -16.85 8.22 38.68
CA THR A 288 -16.62 7.99 40.11
C THR A 288 -16.43 9.31 40.86
N LEU A 289 -15.64 10.24 40.29
CA LEU A 289 -15.50 11.58 40.81
C LEU A 289 -16.82 12.33 40.82
N MET A 290 -17.63 12.27 39.76
CA MET A 290 -18.94 12.95 39.70
C MET A 290 -19.97 12.34 40.65
N LYS A 291 -19.99 11.02 40.84
CA LYS A 291 -20.86 10.35 41.83
C LYS A 291 -20.46 10.65 43.27
N ASN A 292 -19.15 10.79 43.53
CA ASN A 292 -18.63 11.09 44.85
C ASN A 292 -18.62 12.59 45.18
N ASN A 293 -18.78 13.48 44.18
CA ASN A 293 -18.97 14.91 44.37
C ASN A 293 -20.43 15.25 44.76
N ASN A 294 -20.90 14.72 45.87
CA ASN A 294 -21.96 15.38 46.65
C ASN A 294 -21.36 16.62 47.33
N LEU A 295 -20.97 17.62 46.54
CA LEU A 295 -20.66 18.96 47.04
C LEU A 295 -21.95 19.54 47.63
N LYS A 296 -22.18 19.29 48.93
CA LYS A 296 -23.03 20.13 49.76
C LYS A 296 -22.40 21.52 49.81
N ILE A 297 -22.72 22.36 48.84
CA ILE A 297 -22.59 23.80 48.99
C ILE A 297 -23.62 24.17 50.07
N THR A 298 -23.13 24.43 51.27
CA THR A 298 -23.90 24.93 52.41
C THR A 298 -23.55 26.39 52.61
#